data_AF-A0A846D5K6-F1
#
_entry.id   AF-A0A846D5K6-F1
#
_cell.length_a   1.000
_cell.length_b   1.000
_cell.length_c   1.000
_cell.angle_alpha   90.00
_cell.angle_beta   90.00
_cell.angle_gamma   90.00
#
_symmetry.space_group_name_H-M   'P 1'
#
loop_
_entity.id
_entity.type
_entity.pdbx_description
1 polymer ?
#
loop_
_entity_poly.entity_id
_entity_poly.type
_entity_poly.pdbx_seq_one_letter_code
_entity_poly.pdbx_strand_id
1 'polypeptide(L)'
;MKAWSIISYLVIGILIGAFLGIILQKSAQVDQLFRRYGILSTSTIKDNQSKPVPANFQGNISLFILAGQSNMSGSGKLTPASSITHPRVFVFGNDYRWHLGKEPIDSPSGQVDHVSEDKSAGVSPGIAFATELLKYDPELIVGLIPCAKWDTTIQQWQKNLSEDTLYGSCLKRAYAASPMGEIQGLLFFQGESDALNPQAYPSRRFFPNQWADKFVRLVKDFC
;
A
#
# COMPACT_ATOMS: atom_id res chain seq x y z
N MET A 1 8.25 23.21 63.38
CA MET A 1 7.41 22.11 62.86
C MET A 1 6.35 22.55 61.81
N LYS A 2 6.43 23.74 61.18
CA LYS A 2 5.43 24.19 60.17
C LYS A 2 5.90 24.14 58.70
N ALA A 3 7.21 24.12 58.43
CA ALA A 3 7.74 24.13 57.06
C ALA A 3 7.60 22.78 56.32
N TRP A 4 7.73 21.65 57.03
CA TRP A 4 7.61 20.30 56.47
C TRP A 4 6.19 19.92 56.03
N SER A 5 5.18 20.57 56.62
CA SER A 5 3.77 20.42 56.26
C SER A 5 3.47 21.06 54.90
N ILE A 6 3.97 22.28 54.67
CA ILE A 6 3.73 23.05 53.44
C ILE A 6 4.42 22.39 52.22
N ILE A 7 5.64 21.88 52.39
CA ILE A 7 6.36 21.18 51.32
C ILE A 7 5.64 19.87 50.95
N SER A 8 5.10 19.15 51.93
CA SER A 8 4.33 17.92 51.70
C SER A 8 3.05 18.19 50.89
N TYR A 9 2.31 19.26 51.18
CA TYR A 9 1.10 19.61 50.43
C TYR A 9 1.40 20.08 49.00
N LEU A 10 2.52 20.76 48.76
CA LEU A 10 2.96 21.16 47.42
C LEU A 10 3.34 19.95 46.56
N VAL A 11 4.07 18.98 47.12
CA VAL A 11 4.45 17.76 46.40
C VAL A 11 3.23 16.89 46.10
N ILE A 12 2.31 16.74 47.06
CA ILE A 12 1.05 16.02 46.86
C ILE A 12 0.19 16.71 45.79
N GLY A 13 0.11 18.04 45.78
CA GLY A 13 -0.61 18.80 44.77
C GLY A 13 -0.06 18.62 43.35
N ILE A 14 1.26 18.59 43.19
CA ILE A 14 1.91 18.35 41.88
C ILE A 14 1.66 16.92 41.41
N LEU A 15 1.74 15.92 42.30
CA LEU A 15 1.50 14.52 41.95
C LEU A 15 0.04 14.26 41.56
N ILE A 16 -0.93 14.85 42.29
CA ILE A 16 -2.35 14.78 41.95
C ILE A 16 -2.62 15.48 40.62
N GLY A 17 -2.02 16.66 40.37
CA GLY A 17 -2.14 17.39 39.11
C GLY A 17 -1.59 16.63 37.91
N ALA A 18 -0.42 16.00 38.06
CA ALA A 18 0.19 15.16 37.02
C ALA A 18 -0.64 13.90 36.73
N PHE A 19 -1.19 13.26 37.77
CA PHE A 19 -2.00 12.05 37.62
C PHE A 19 -3.37 12.35 36.98
N LEU A 20 -4.03 13.45 37.37
CA LEU A 20 -5.24 13.95 36.71
C LEU A 20 -4.98 14.35 35.25
N GLY A 21 -3.83 14.98 34.96
CA GLY A 21 -3.43 15.33 33.60
C GLY A 21 -3.28 14.10 32.69
N ILE A 22 -2.68 13.02 33.18
CA ILE A 22 -2.50 11.76 32.44
C ILE A 22 -3.85 11.04 32.22
N ILE A 23 -4.77 11.11 33.19
CA ILE A 23 -6.11 10.51 33.05
C ILE A 23 -6.98 11.31 32.06
N LEU A 24 -6.92 12.65 32.09
CA LEU A 24 -7.68 13.50 31.18
C LEU A 24 -7.22 13.37 29.72
N GLN A 25 -5.92 13.15 29.49
CA GLN A 25 -5.34 12.97 28.15
C GLN A 25 -5.82 11.70 27.43
N LYS A 26 -6.35 10.70 28.15
CA LYS A 26 -6.86 9.46 27.55
C LYS A 26 -8.32 9.52 27.10
N SER A 27 -9.00 10.66 27.29
CA SER A 27 -10.42 10.79 26.93
C SER A 27 -10.61 11.53 25.61
N ALA A 28 -11.15 10.84 24.60
CA ALA A 28 -11.43 11.41 23.27
C ALA A 28 -12.34 12.66 23.30
N GLN A 29 -13.11 12.84 24.38
CA GLN A 29 -13.97 14.00 24.60
C GLN A 29 -13.19 15.28 24.96
N VAL A 30 -12.05 15.15 25.66
CA VAL A 30 -11.20 16.28 26.02
C VAL A 30 -10.45 16.80 24.79
N ASP A 31 -10.01 15.91 23.90
CA ASP A 31 -9.44 16.30 22.61
C ASP A 31 -10.43 17.08 21.74
N GLN A 32 -11.71 16.69 21.71
CA GLN A 32 -12.75 17.43 21.00
C GLN A 32 -12.99 18.82 21.60
N LEU A 33 -12.94 18.94 22.94
CA LEU A 33 -13.03 20.21 23.65
C LEU A 33 -11.86 21.15 23.30
N PHE A 34 -10.63 20.65 23.29
CA PHE A 34 -9.45 21.46 22.93
C PHE A 34 -9.43 21.88 21.45
N ARG A 35 -9.99 21.06 20.54
CA ARG A 35 -10.22 21.43 19.14
C ARG A 35 -11.26 22.55 19.00
N ARG A 36 -12.34 22.51 19.79
CA ARG A 36 -13.42 23.50 19.75
C ARG A 36 -12.97 24.90 20.18
N TYR A 37 -12.00 24.99 21.09
CA TYR A 37 -11.47 26.26 21.59
C TYR A 37 -10.17 26.71 20.90
N GLY A 38 -9.72 26.00 19.86
CA GLY A 38 -8.54 26.39 19.06
C GLY A 38 -7.20 26.31 19.78
N ILE A 39 -7.13 25.63 20.93
CA ILE A 39 -5.93 25.51 21.76
C ILE A 39 -5.02 24.39 21.23
N LEU A 40 -5.60 23.36 20.59
CA LEU A 40 -4.88 22.42 19.74
C LEU A 40 -4.96 22.91 18.30
N SER A 41 -3.99 23.72 17.90
CA SER A 41 -3.67 23.86 16.47
C SER A 41 -3.17 22.51 16.01
N THR A 42 -3.94 21.82 15.16
CA THR A 42 -3.37 20.73 14.36
C THR A 42 -2.16 21.35 13.68
N SER A 43 -0.95 20.89 14.03
CA SER A 43 0.16 21.05 13.11
C SER A 43 -0.34 20.47 11.80
N THR A 44 -0.65 21.35 10.85
CA THR A 44 -0.71 21.00 9.45
C THR A 44 0.69 20.47 9.15
N ILE A 45 0.89 19.18 9.37
CA ILE A 45 1.72 18.41 8.47
C ILE A 45 1.12 18.74 7.12
N LYS A 46 1.81 19.60 6.37
CA LYS A 46 1.54 19.80 4.97
C LYS A 46 1.51 18.39 4.38
N ASP A 47 0.32 17.90 4.06
CA ASP A 47 0.13 16.75 3.21
C ASP A 47 0.77 17.12 1.87
N ASN A 48 2.05 16.77 1.74
CA ASN A 48 2.88 17.12 0.59
C ASN A 48 2.99 15.92 -0.36
N GLN A 49 2.02 14.99 -0.34
CA GLN A 49 2.13 13.71 -1.05
C GLN A 49 0.90 13.33 -1.87
N SER A 50 0.40 14.25 -2.69
CA SER A 50 -0.16 13.87 -3.99
C SER A 50 -0.14 15.07 -4.93
N LYS A 51 0.93 15.18 -5.73
CA LYS A 51 0.83 16.03 -6.91
C LYS A 51 -0.12 15.31 -7.87
N PRO A 52 -1.23 15.93 -8.30
CA PRO A 52 -2.13 15.30 -9.24
C PRO A 52 -1.37 15.02 -10.55
N VAL A 53 -1.74 13.93 -11.23
CA VAL A 53 -1.20 13.63 -12.55
C VAL A 53 -1.47 14.83 -13.48
N PRO A 54 -0.45 15.36 -14.17
CA PRO A 54 -0.62 16.48 -15.11
C PRO A 54 -1.76 16.25 -16.10
N ALA A 55 -2.59 17.27 -16.34
CA ALA A 55 -3.78 17.15 -17.18
C ALA A 55 -3.48 16.63 -18.60
N ASN A 56 -2.34 17.00 -19.17
CA ASN A 56 -1.88 16.55 -20.48
C ASN A 56 -1.45 15.06 -20.52
N PHE A 57 -1.25 14.43 -19.37
CA PHE A 57 -0.94 12.99 -19.28
C PHE A 57 -2.19 12.14 -19.12
N GLN A 58 -3.30 12.71 -18.64
CA GLN A 58 -4.53 11.97 -18.38
C GLN A 58 -5.14 11.46 -19.69
N GLY A 59 -5.49 10.18 -19.72
CA GLY A 59 -5.97 9.48 -20.92
C GLY A 59 -4.86 8.91 -21.80
N ASN A 60 -3.59 9.25 -21.53
CA ASN A 60 -2.43 8.83 -22.35
C ASN A 60 -1.43 7.97 -21.56
N ILE A 61 -1.81 7.46 -20.38
CA ILE A 61 -0.91 6.65 -19.55
C ILE A 61 -0.92 5.19 -20.05
N SER A 62 0.26 4.61 -20.21
CA SER A 62 0.45 3.17 -20.37
C SER A 62 0.40 2.49 -19.00
N LEU A 63 -0.69 1.79 -18.73
CA LEU A 63 -1.00 1.16 -17.45
C LEU A 63 -0.48 -0.28 -17.40
N PHE A 64 0.19 -0.62 -16.30
CA PHE A 64 0.72 -1.95 -16.05
C PHE A 64 0.21 -2.47 -14.71
N ILE A 65 -0.43 -3.63 -14.74
CA ILE A 65 -0.88 -4.34 -13.54
C ILE A 65 0.29 -5.10 -12.95
N LEU A 66 0.48 -5.02 -11.64
CA LEU A 66 1.54 -5.68 -10.91
C LEU A 66 0.92 -6.69 -9.93
N ALA A 67 0.86 -7.95 -10.33
CA ALA A 67 0.18 -9.01 -9.59
C ALA A 67 1.11 -10.17 -9.21
N GLY A 68 0.65 -11.01 -8.29
CA GLY A 68 1.41 -12.13 -7.76
C GLY A 68 1.61 -12.04 -6.25
N GLN A 69 2.82 -12.34 -5.75
CA GLN A 69 3.08 -12.41 -4.31
C GLN A 69 4.16 -11.43 -3.81
N SER A 70 4.77 -11.72 -2.65
CA SER A 70 5.68 -10.82 -1.93
C SER A 70 6.85 -10.28 -2.74
N ASN A 71 7.35 -11.03 -3.72
CA ASN A 71 8.42 -10.55 -4.61
C ASN A 71 7.92 -9.54 -5.66
N MET A 72 6.62 -9.55 -6.02
CA MET A 72 6.00 -8.47 -6.79
C MET A 72 5.64 -7.27 -5.91
N SER A 73 4.94 -7.52 -4.79
CA SER A 73 4.54 -6.47 -3.82
C SER A 73 5.75 -5.68 -3.31
N GLY A 74 6.87 -6.39 -3.12
CA GLY A 74 8.15 -5.82 -2.72
C GLY A 74 8.47 -6.14 -1.27
N SER A 75 9.61 -6.82 -1.08
CA SER A 75 10.20 -7.09 0.24
C SER A 75 11.65 -6.61 0.31
N GLY A 76 12.13 -5.90 -0.72
CA GLY A 76 13.48 -5.38 -0.76
C GLY A 76 13.70 -4.26 0.24
N LYS A 77 14.93 -4.13 0.73
CA LYS A 77 15.29 -3.07 1.68
C LYS A 77 15.17 -1.69 1.01
N LEU A 78 14.42 -0.79 1.63
CA LEU A 78 14.38 0.61 1.22
C LEU A 78 15.75 1.26 1.48
N THR A 79 16.30 1.88 0.45
CA THR A 79 17.57 2.62 0.46
C THR A 79 17.36 4.03 -0.11
N PRO A 80 18.32 4.95 0.08
CA PRO A 80 18.26 6.25 -0.60
C PRO A 80 18.10 6.14 -2.12
N ALA A 81 18.74 5.15 -2.75
CA ALA A 81 18.60 4.90 -4.19
C ALA A 81 17.16 4.50 -4.58
N SER A 82 16.45 3.73 -3.75
CA SER A 82 15.03 3.38 -4.01
C SER A 82 14.06 4.56 -3.83
N SER A 83 14.51 5.69 -3.28
CA SER A 83 13.69 6.91 -3.17
C SER A 83 13.71 7.77 -4.43
N ILE A 84 14.51 7.40 -5.44
CA ILE A 84 14.57 8.12 -6.71
C ILE A 84 13.23 7.92 -7.43
N THR A 85 12.66 9.02 -7.90
CA THR A 85 11.39 9.06 -8.63
C THR A 85 11.63 9.59 -10.03
N HIS A 86 10.76 9.24 -10.98
CA HIS A 86 10.79 9.78 -12.33
C HIS A 86 9.48 10.54 -12.62
N PRO A 87 9.53 11.75 -13.21
CA PRO A 87 8.34 12.62 -13.39
C PRO A 87 7.25 12.05 -14.30
N ARG A 88 7.55 10.97 -15.04
CA ARG A 88 6.62 10.26 -15.95
C ARG A 88 6.19 8.88 -15.43
N VAL A 89 6.58 8.50 -14.22
CA VAL A 89 6.15 7.25 -13.59
C VAL A 89 5.18 7.58 -12.46
N PHE A 90 4.02 6.93 -12.49
CA PHE A 90 2.97 7.11 -11.51
C PHE A 90 2.53 5.75 -10.95
N VAL A 91 2.02 5.75 -9.73
CA VAL A 91 1.45 4.58 -9.07
C VAL A 91 0.01 4.90 -8.69
N PHE A 92 -0.93 4.05 -9.07
CA PHE A 92 -2.29 4.10 -8.56
C PHE A 92 -2.31 3.37 -7.21
N GLY A 93 -2.12 4.10 -6.12
CA GLY A 93 -1.86 3.58 -4.78
C GLY A 93 -3.03 2.81 -4.16
N ASN A 94 -2.79 2.12 -3.04
CA ASN A 94 -3.79 1.25 -2.40
C ASN A 94 -4.98 2.06 -1.83
N ASP A 95 -4.84 3.38 -1.79
CA ASP A 95 -5.85 4.40 -1.47
C ASP A 95 -6.69 4.86 -2.68
N TYR A 96 -6.50 4.24 -3.84
CA TYR A 96 -7.17 4.56 -5.10
C TYR A 96 -6.89 6.00 -5.56
N ARG A 97 -5.67 6.48 -5.28
CA ARG A 97 -5.19 7.78 -5.76
C ARG A 97 -3.92 7.61 -6.56
N TRP A 98 -3.72 8.53 -7.50
CA TRP A 98 -2.50 8.59 -8.28
C TRP A 98 -1.41 9.34 -7.53
N HIS A 99 -0.25 8.72 -7.43
CA HIS A 99 0.95 9.26 -6.79
C HIS A 99 2.11 9.25 -7.76
N LEU A 100 3.09 10.14 -7.53
CA LEU A 100 4.37 10.03 -8.22
C LEU A 100 5.04 8.71 -7.85
N GLY A 101 5.56 7.99 -8.84
CA GLY A 101 6.12 6.66 -8.67
C GLY A 101 7.33 6.69 -7.73
N LYS A 102 7.17 6.03 -6.58
CA LYS A 102 8.18 5.90 -5.53
C LYS A 102 7.98 4.59 -4.78
N GLU A 103 9.08 3.94 -4.39
CA GLU A 103 9.01 2.79 -3.48
C GLU A 103 8.65 3.22 -2.03
N PRO A 104 7.94 2.36 -1.28
CA PRO A 104 7.33 1.11 -1.73
C PRO A 104 6.04 1.36 -2.52
N ILE A 105 5.88 0.69 -3.66
CA ILE A 105 4.71 0.90 -4.53
C ILE A 105 3.41 0.29 -3.96
N ASP A 106 3.51 -0.79 -3.19
CA ASP A 106 2.38 -1.54 -2.64
C ASP A 106 2.20 -1.26 -1.13
N SER A 107 2.25 0.02 -0.77
CA SER A 107 2.10 0.47 0.62
C SER A 107 0.66 0.20 1.12
N PRO A 108 0.47 -0.38 2.33
CA PRO A 108 -0.86 -0.60 2.90
C PRO A 108 -1.56 0.68 3.37
N SER A 109 -0.91 1.84 3.21
CA SER A 109 -1.49 3.13 3.61
C SER A 109 -2.74 3.43 2.79
N GLY A 110 -3.86 3.63 3.49
CA GLY A 110 -5.15 3.94 2.86
C GLY A 110 -5.80 2.76 2.12
N GLN A 111 -5.37 1.52 2.38
CA GLN A 111 -5.89 0.32 1.71
C GLN A 111 -7.41 0.30 1.56
N VAL A 112 -7.88 0.26 0.32
CA VAL A 112 -9.30 0.08 -0.05
C VAL A 112 -9.66 -1.41 -0.14
N ASP A 113 -8.83 -2.21 -0.79
CA ASP A 113 -9.10 -3.64 -1.00
C ASP A 113 -8.46 -4.50 0.10
N HIS A 114 -9.19 -4.79 1.17
CA HIS A 114 -8.66 -5.54 2.32
C HIS A 114 -8.15 -6.94 1.97
N VAL A 115 -8.69 -7.58 0.92
CA VAL A 115 -8.24 -8.91 0.48
C VAL A 115 -6.77 -8.92 0.02
N SER A 116 -6.27 -7.79 -0.49
CA SER A 116 -4.89 -7.64 -0.95
C SER A 116 -4.01 -6.87 0.06
N GLU A 117 -4.46 -6.69 1.31
CA GLU A 117 -3.69 -5.95 2.32
C GLU A 117 -2.48 -6.75 2.83
N ASP A 118 -1.31 -6.12 2.78
CA ASP A 118 -0.08 -6.64 3.38
C ASP A 118 0.38 -5.78 4.56
N LYS A 119 1.12 -6.38 5.50
CA LYS A 119 1.48 -5.70 6.76
C LYS A 119 2.57 -4.65 6.59
N SER A 120 3.34 -4.74 5.51
CA SER A 120 4.42 -3.83 5.20
C SER A 120 4.75 -3.93 3.72
N ALA A 121 5.51 -2.96 3.22
CA ALA A 121 5.94 -2.96 1.83
C ALA A 121 7.41 -2.54 1.74
N GLY A 122 8.12 -3.09 0.77
CA GLY A 122 9.51 -2.81 0.48
C GLY A 122 9.73 -2.46 -0.99
N VAL A 123 10.97 -2.54 -1.44
CA VAL A 123 11.31 -2.34 -2.85
C VAL A 123 10.72 -3.48 -3.69
N SER A 124 10.02 -3.10 -4.75
CA SER A 124 9.44 -3.95 -5.79
C SER A 124 10.25 -3.90 -7.09
N PRO A 125 9.95 -4.75 -8.10
CA PRO A 125 10.50 -4.58 -9.45
C PRO A 125 9.81 -3.45 -10.26
N GLY A 126 8.69 -2.88 -9.80
CA GLY A 126 7.83 -2.01 -10.60
C GLY A 126 8.49 -0.68 -11.02
N ILE A 127 9.13 0.04 -10.09
CA ILE A 127 9.80 1.31 -10.42
C ILE A 127 10.99 1.08 -11.36
N ALA A 128 11.75 0.00 -11.14
CA ALA A 128 12.87 -0.36 -12.01
C ALA A 128 12.40 -0.69 -13.43
N PHE A 129 11.34 -1.50 -13.56
CA PHE A 129 10.69 -1.80 -14.84
C PHE A 129 10.24 -0.52 -15.57
N ALA A 130 9.49 0.35 -14.89
CA ALA A 130 9.00 1.59 -15.49
C ALA A 130 10.13 2.52 -15.93
N THR A 131 11.18 2.64 -15.11
CA THR A 131 12.36 3.46 -15.43
C THR A 131 13.12 2.89 -16.61
N GLU A 132 13.20 1.57 -16.75
CA GLU A 132 13.86 0.93 -17.88
C GLU A 132 13.07 1.14 -19.18
N LEU A 133 11.74 1.03 -19.16
CA LEU A 133 10.90 1.35 -20.33
C LEU A 133 11.14 2.77 -20.85
N LEU A 134 11.28 3.73 -19.95
CA LEU A 134 11.52 5.15 -20.30
C LEU A 134 12.89 5.39 -20.94
N LYS A 135 13.85 4.47 -20.81
CA LYS A 135 15.11 4.56 -21.56
C LYS A 135 14.93 4.22 -23.04
N TYR A 136 13.96 3.36 -23.35
CA TYR A 136 13.62 2.99 -24.72
C TYR A 136 12.66 3.99 -25.36
N ASP A 137 11.67 4.47 -24.60
CA ASP A 137 10.73 5.51 -25.03
C ASP A 137 10.62 6.61 -23.96
N PRO A 138 11.40 7.71 -24.08
CA PRO A 138 11.38 8.80 -23.12
C PRO A 138 10.07 9.59 -23.06
N GLU A 139 9.19 9.46 -24.06
CA GLU A 139 7.90 10.15 -24.10
C GLU A 139 6.76 9.35 -23.45
N LEU A 140 6.98 8.06 -23.18
CA LEU A 140 6.03 7.21 -22.48
C LEU A 140 5.64 7.79 -21.12
N ILE A 141 4.39 7.59 -20.73
CA ILE A 141 3.91 7.87 -19.38
C ILE A 141 3.49 6.53 -18.79
N VAL A 142 4.10 6.14 -17.68
CA VAL A 142 3.91 4.80 -17.10
C VAL A 142 3.06 4.91 -15.84
N GLY A 143 1.98 4.13 -15.80
CA GLY A 143 1.14 3.96 -14.61
C GLY A 143 1.26 2.54 -14.07
N LEU A 144 1.57 2.40 -12.79
CA LEU A 144 1.70 1.12 -12.12
C LEU A 144 0.50 0.87 -11.21
N ILE A 145 -0.10 -0.31 -11.29
CA ILE A 145 -1.29 -0.70 -10.51
C ILE A 145 -0.91 -1.92 -9.66
N PRO A 146 -0.52 -1.73 -8.39
CA PRO A 146 -0.19 -2.84 -7.51
C PRO A 146 -1.45 -3.60 -7.11
N CYS A 147 -1.40 -4.92 -7.30
CA CYS A 147 -2.44 -5.87 -6.93
C CYS A 147 -1.91 -7.05 -6.10
N ALA A 148 -0.58 -7.17 -6.00
CA ALA A 148 0.06 -8.33 -5.40
C ALA A 148 -0.37 -8.55 -3.94
N LYS A 149 -0.25 -9.79 -3.48
CA LYS A 149 -0.56 -10.15 -2.10
C LYS A 149 0.38 -11.24 -1.60
N TRP A 150 1.01 -11.02 -0.46
CA TRP A 150 1.95 -11.98 0.12
C TRP A 150 1.30 -13.33 0.39
N ASP A 151 2.11 -14.38 0.24
CA ASP A 151 1.77 -15.76 0.57
C ASP A 151 0.52 -16.32 -0.13
N THR A 152 0.37 -15.97 -1.41
CA THR A 152 -0.75 -16.42 -2.25
C THR A 152 -0.33 -17.52 -3.21
N THR A 153 -1.24 -18.46 -3.44
CA THR A 153 -1.10 -19.53 -4.44
C THR A 153 -1.74 -19.13 -5.75
N ILE A 154 -1.34 -19.75 -6.86
CA ILE A 154 -1.94 -19.55 -8.18
C ILE A 154 -3.45 -19.88 -8.19
N GLN A 155 -3.90 -20.78 -7.30
CA GLN A 155 -5.30 -21.12 -7.13
C GLN A 155 -6.13 -19.94 -6.60
N GLN A 156 -5.57 -19.10 -5.73
CA GLN A 156 -6.24 -17.91 -5.21
C GLN A 156 -6.34 -16.78 -6.24
N TRP A 157 -5.50 -16.83 -7.29
CA TRP A 157 -5.51 -15.88 -8.41
C TRP A 157 -6.46 -16.29 -9.54
N GLN A 158 -7.05 -17.49 -9.51
CA GLN A 158 -7.98 -17.91 -10.56
C GLN A 158 -9.23 -17.01 -10.61
N LYS A 159 -9.81 -16.87 -11.80
CA LYS A 159 -10.94 -15.97 -12.06
C LYS A 159 -12.06 -16.13 -11.06
N ASN A 160 -12.33 -15.03 -10.36
CA ASN A 160 -13.48 -14.83 -9.51
C ASN A 160 -13.80 -13.34 -9.50
N LEU A 161 -15.00 -12.97 -9.93
CA LEU A 161 -15.39 -11.56 -10.09
C LEU A 161 -15.80 -10.88 -8.77
N SER A 162 -15.85 -11.62 -7.66
CA SER A 162 -16.05 -11.01 -6.35
C SER A 162 -14.88 -10.10 -5.99
N GLU A 163 -15.17 -8.85 -5.61
CA GLU A 163 -14.18 -7.87 -5.15
C GLU A 163 -13.46 -8.31 -3.86
N ASP A 164 -13.99 -9.30 -3.14
CA ASP A 164 -13.35 -9.92 -1.97
C ASP A 164 -12.35 -11.03 -2.34
N THR A 165 -11.95 -11.13 -3.61
CA THR A 165 -10.94 -12.07 -4.10
C THR A 165 -9.81 -11.34 -4.80
N LEU A 166 -8.61 -11.94 -4.85
CA LEU A 166 -7.44 -11.30 -5.45
C LEU A 166 -7.65 -10.93 -6.93
N TYR A 167 -8.28 -11.81 -7.69
CA TYR A 167 -8.61 -11.54 -9.08
C TYR A 167 -9.61 -10.38 -9.19
N GLY A 168 -10.73 -10.45 -8.47
CA GLY A 168 -11.79 -9.45 -8.56
C GLY A 168 -11.38 -8.08 -8.03
N SER A 169 -10.64 -8.02 -6.91
CA SER A 169 -10.11 -6.77 -6.37
C SER A 169 -9.09 -6.13 -7.32
N CYS A 170 -8.19 -6.93 -7.91
CA CYS A 170 -7.23 -6.41 -8.88
C CYS A 170 -7.93 -5.88 -10.14
N LEU A 171 -8.95 -6.59 -10.63
CA LEU A 171 -9.73 -6.16 -11.79
C LEU A 171 -10.48 -4.86 -11.50
N LYS A 172 -11.17 -4.78 -10.35
CA LYS A 172 -11.82 -3.55 -9.86
C LYS A 172 -10.83 -2.37 -9.83
N ARG A 173 -9.65 -2.59 -9.26
CA ARG A 173 -8.62 -1.55 -9.16
C ARG A 173 -8.07 -1.12 -10.52
N ALA A 174 -7.89 -2.07 -11.45
CA ALA A 174 -7.48 -1.77 -12.82
C ALA A 174 -8.55 -0.96 -13.56
N TYR A 175 -9.83 -1.29 -13.39
CA TYR A 175 -10.95 -0.49 -13.91
C TYR A 175 -11.01 0.91 -13.31
N ALA A 176 -10.73 1.06 -12.01
CA ALA A 176 -10.68 2.38 -11.38
C ALA A 176 -9.53 3.25 -11.93
N ALA A 177 -8.42 2.63 -12.35
CA ALA A 177 -7.27 3.31 -12.95
C ALA A 177 -7.46 3.62 -14.46
N SER A 178 -8.31 2.88 -15.17
CA SER A 178 -8.45 2.95 -16.62
C SER A 178 -8.91 4.30 -17.21
N PRO A 179 -9.59 5.21 -16.49
CA PRO A 179 -9.85 6.55 -17.03
C PRO A 179 -8.58 7.35 -17.36
N MET A 180 -7.43 6.96 -16.81
CA MET A 180 -6.17 7.66 -17.03
C MET A 180 -5.36 7.14 -18.23
N GLY A 181 -5.77 6.02 -18.84
CA GLY A 181 -5.08 5.47 -19.99
C GLY A 181 -5.39 4.00 -20.23
N GLU A 182 -4.51 3.32 -20.96
CA GLU A 182 -4.77 1.97 -21.47
C GLU A 182 -3.91 0.93 -20.75
N ILE A 183 -4.49 -0.23 -20.45
CA ILE A 183 -3.74 -1.37 -19.91
C ILE A 183 -2.88 -1.97 -21.01
N GLN A 184 -1.57 -1.84 -20.86
CA GLN A 184 -0.56 -2.33 -21.81
C GLN A 184 0.04 -3.67 -21.38
N GLY A 185 -0.10 -4.06 -20.12
CA GLY A 185 0.42 -5.36 -19.68
C GLY A 185 0.16 -5.73 -18.23
N LEU A 186 0.44 -6.99 -17.95
CA LEU A 186 0.40 -7.60 -16.63
C LEU A 186 1.79 -8.15 -16.31
N LEU A 187 2.41 -7.65 -15.24
CA LEU A 187 3.59 -8.24 -14.65
C LEU A 187 3.11 -9.18 -13.53
N PHE A 188 3.40 -10.46 -13.69
CA PHE A 188 3.00 -11.49 -12.73
C PHE A 188 4.22 -12.18 -12.15
N PHE A 189 4.43 -12.06 -10.83
CA PHE A 189 5.54 -12.74 -10.14
C PHE A 189 5.02 -13.51 -8.92
N GLN A 190 4.82 -14.82 -9.12
CA GLN A 190 4.30 -15.75 -8.13
C GLN A 190 4.75 -17.18 -8.43
N GLY A 191 4.83 -18.01 -7.39
CA GLY A 191 4.98 -19.46 -7.52
C GLY A 191 5.57 -20.10 -6.27
N GLU A 192 6.22 -19.32 -5.41
CA GLU A 192 6.95 -19.81 -4.25
C GLU A 192 6.00 -20.48 -3.24
N SER A 193 4.80 -19.94 -3.04
CA SER A 193 3.80 -20.59 -2.17
C SER A 193 3.34 -21.94 -2.73
N ASP A 194 3.22 -22.10 -4.05
CA ASP A 194 2.84 -23.38 -4.67
C ASP A 194 3.96 -24.44 -4.63
N ALA A 195 5.22 -24.00 -4.43
CA ALA A 195 6.39 -24.86 -4.28
C ALA A 195 6.63 -25.35 -2.84
N LEU A 196 5.80 -24.94 -1.87
CA LEU A 196 5.93 -25.37 -0.47
C LEU A 196 5.62 -26.86 -0.31
N ASN A 197 6.27 -27.49 0.68
CA ASN A 197 6.01 -28.88 1.05
C ASN A 197 4.62 -29.01 1.72
N PRO A 198 3.67 -29.77 1.13
CA PRO A 198 2.34 -29.96 1.72
C PRO A 198 2.35 -30.55 3.14
N GLN A 199 3.37 -31.34 3.49
CA GLN A 199 3.49 -31.92 4.83
C GLN A 199 3.81 -30.87 5.89
N ALA A 200 4.56 -29.82 5.53
CA ALA A 200 4.87 -28.71 6.43
C ALA A 200 3.69 -27.75 6.60
N TYR A 201 2.75 -27.74 5.64
CA TYR A 201 1.60 -26.83 5.62
C TYR A 201 0.28 -27.59 5.30
N PRO A 202 -0.16 -28.51 6.17
CA PRO A 202 -1.26 -29.43 5.86
C PRO A 202 -2.63 -28.75 5.71
N SER A 203 -2.80 -27.53 6.22
CA SER A 203 -4.02 -26.74 6.06
C SER A 203 -4.11 -26.03 4.69
N ARG A 204 -3.04 -26.01 3.92
CA ARG A 204 -2.97 -25.32 2.63
C ARG A 204 -3.10 -26.30 1.48
N ARG A 205 -3.73 -25.84 0.40
CA ARG A 205 -3.82 -26.58 -0.86
C ARG A 205 -2.88 -25.95 -1.87
N PHE A 206 -1.97 -26.76 -2.38
CA PHE A 206 -0.99 -26.37 -3.37
C PHE A 206 -1.24 -27.15 -4.67
N PHE A 207 -0.94 -26.53 -5.80
CA PHE A 207 -1.12 -27.17 -7.10
C PHE A 207 0.15 -27.05 -7.98
N PRO A 208 1.34 -27.46 -7.49
CA PRO A 208 2.60 -27.27 -8.22
C PRO A 208 2.58 -27.88 -9.62
N ASN A 209 2.04 -29.10 -9.76
CA ASN A 209 1.95 -29.80 -11.04
C ASN A 209 0.89 -29.22 -12.01
N GLN A 210 0.03 -28.32 -11.54
CA GLN A 210 -0.98 -27.63 -12.36
C GLN A 210 -0.69 -26.13 -12.47
N TRP A 211 0.44 -25.66 -11.95
CA TRP A 211 0.73 -24.23 -11.87
C TRP A 211 0.74 -23.60 -13.27
N ALA A 212 1.40 -24.25 -14.23
CA ALA A 212 1.48 -23.77 -15.61
C ALA A 212 0.09 -23.66 -16.26
N ASP A 213 -0.76 -24.69 -16.13
CA ASP A 213 -2.11 -24.67 -16.69
C ASP A 213 -2.99 -23.57 -16.07
N LYS A 214 -2.86 -23.39 -14.75
CA LYS A 214 -3.58 -22.35 -14.00
C LYS A 214 -3.08 -20.95 -14.36
N PHE A 215 -1.79 -20.78 -14.62
CA PHE A 215 -1.22 -19.53 -15.10
C PHE A 215 -1.69 -19.21 -16.52
N VAL A 216 -1.71 -20.19 -17.44
CA VAL A 216 -2.26 -20.00 -18.79
C VAL A 216 -3.73 -19.58 -18.74
N ARG A 217 -4.53 -20.17 -17.85
CA ARG A 217 -5.93 -19.75 -17.65
C ARG A 217 -6.02 -18.33 -17.12
N LEU A 218 -5.22 -18.00 -16.11
CA LEU A 218 -5.14 -16.65 -15.55
C LEU A 218 -4.87 -15.59 -16.62
N VAL A 219 -3.86 -15.82 -17.48
CA VAL A 219 -3.52 -14.89 -18.57
C VAL A 219 -4.68 -14.74 -19.54
N LYS A 220 -5.32 -15.84 -19.95
CA LYS A 220 -6.51 -15.81 -20.83
C LYS A 220 -7.72 -15.12 -20.20
N ASP A 221 -7.81 -15.11 -18.88
CA ASP A 221 -8.90 -14.48 -18.16
C ASP A 221 -8.69 -12.97 -17.97
N PHE A 222 -7.46 -12.47 -18.06
CA PHE A 222 -7.12 -11.03 -17.96
C PHE A 222 -7.07 -10.31 -19.32
N CYS A 223 -6.83 -11.04 -20.42
CA CYS A 223 -6.82 -10.54 -21.79
C CYS A 223 -8.21 -10.63 -22.45
#